data_AF-A0A7S9HFD1-F1
#
_entry.id   AF-A0A7S9HFD1-F1
#
_cell.length_a   1.000
_cell.length_b   1.000
_cell.length_c   1.000
_cell.angle_alpha   90.00
_cell.angle_beta   90.00
_cell.angle_gamma   90.00
#
_symmetry.space_group_name_H-M   'P 1'
#
loop_
_entity.id
_entity.type
_entity.pdbx_description
1 polymer ?
#
loop_
_entity_poly.entity_id
_entity_poly.type
_entity_poly.pdbx_seq_one_letter_code
_entity_poly.pdbx_strand_id
1 'polypeptide(L)'
;MPDSYQAVLSAIHASQRPCDLIVATGDLAQDHSSAAYQHFAEGIASFAAPCVWLPGNHDFQPAMYSTLQEAGISLPSACFSAIAGRSCCSTAVFGVPHGELSDFQLEWLEHKLAEAPERYTLLLLHHHPLPAGCSWLDQHSLRNAGALDSALSAAAGEASFVRPYSSGTGSRLEWPAHDGDAVDLRPV
;
A
#
# COMPACT_ATOMS: atom_id res chain seq x y z
N MET A 1 5.19 -23.52 -16.74
CA MET A 1 4.34 -22.31 -16.74
C MET A 1 5.28 -21.13 -16.54
N PRO A 2 5.15 -19.99 -17.22
CA PRO A 2 5.82 -18.79 -16.74
C PRO A 2 5.32 -18.54 -15.31
N ASP A 3 6.23 -18.35 -14.36
CA ASP A 3 5.87 -17.96 -13.00
C ASP A 3 5.03 -16.68 -13.07
N SER A 4 3.85 -16.67 -12.44
CA SER A 4 2.84 -15.60 -12.59
C SER A 4 3.42 -14.19 -12.39
N TYR A 5 4.38 -14.05 -11.49
CA TYR A 5 5.15 -12.84 -11.27
C TYR A 5 5.85 -12.34 -12.55
N GLN A 6 6.62 -13.20 -13.22
CA GLN A 6 7.34 -12.85 -14.45
C GLN A 6 6.39 -12.50 -15.60
N ALA A 7 5.22 -13.13 -15.64
CA ALA A 7 4.18 -12.78 -16.62
C ALA A 7 3.66 -11.34 -16.40
N VAL A 8 3.46 -10.92 -15.14
CA VAL A 8 3.08 -9.54 -14.80
C VAL A 8 4.18 -8.56 -15.19
N LEU A 9 5.44 -8.84 -14.85
CA LEU A 9 6.56 -7.96 -15.23
C LEU A 9 6.67 -7.80 -16.74
N SER A 10 6.53 -8.89 -17.49
CA SER A 10 6.55 -8.89 -18.95
C SER A 10 5.39 -8.07 -19.52
N ALA A 11 4.19 -8.16 -18.93
CA ALA A 11 3.04 -7.37 -19.35
C ALA A 11 3.25 -5.86 -19.09
N ILE A 12 3.84 -5.49 -17.96
CA ILE A 12 4.17 -4.10 -17.64
C ILE A 12 5.19 -3.55 -18.66
N HIS A 13 6.26 -4.29 -18.96
CA HIS A 13 7.24 -3.91 -19.99
C HIS A 13 6.59 -3.77 -21.37
N ALA A 14 5.74 -4.73 -21.75
CA ALA A 14 5.03 -4.71 -23.03
C ALA A 14 4.05 -3.54 -23.15
N SER A 15 3.54 -3.02 -22.03
CA SER A 15 2.65 -1.85 -22.03
C SER A 15 3.34 -0.56 -22.48
N GLN A 16 4.68 -0.49 -22.37
CA GLN A 16 5.50 0.68 -22.69
C GLN A 16 5.00 1.99 -22.04
N ARG A 17 4.32 1.89 -20.90
CA ARG A 17 3.83 3.05 -20.16
C ARG A 17 4.96 3.64 -19.31
N PRO A 18 5.13 4.97 -19.28
CA PRO A 18 6.03 5.60 -18.33
C PRO A 18 5.54 5.31 -16.90
N CYS A 19 6.48 5.00 -16.01
CA CYS A 19 6.22 4.72 -14.60
C CYS A 19 7.20 5.55 -13.77
N ASP A 20 6.67 6.41 -12.91
CA ASP A 20 7.49 7.26 -12.03
C ASP A 20 7.81 6.57 -10.69
N LEU A 21 7.01 5.57 -10.30
CA LEU A 21 7.13 4.87 -9.02
C LEU A 21 6.44 3.50 -9.08
N ILE A 22 7.14 2.48 -8.59
CA ILE A 22 6.58 1.16 -8.30
C ILE A 22 6.25 1.10 -6.81
N VAL A 23 5.07 0.58 -6.47
CA VAL A 23 4.62 0.41 -5.09
C VAL A 23 4.23 -1.04 -4.85
N ALA A 24 4.93 -1.70 -3.92
CA ALA A 24 4.64 -3.06 -3.47
C ALA A 24 3.93 -3.03 -2.11
N THR A 25 2.63 -3.34 -2.09
CA THR A 25 1.77 -3.16 -0.90
C THR A 25 1.66 -4.40 0.01
N GLY A 26 2.73 -5.19 0.12
CA GLY A 26 2.81 -6.35 1.02
C GLY A 26 2.49 -7.70 0.39
N ASP A 27 2.68 -8.75 1.17
CA ASP A 27 2.62 -10.17 0.81
C ASP A 27 3.50 -10.51 -0.39
N LEU A 28 4.78 -10.11 -0.31
CA LEU A 28 5.77 -10.40 -1.34
C LEU A 28 6.29 -11.83 -1.25
N ALA A 29 6.29 -12.41 -0.06
CA ALA A 29 6.70 -13.79 0.17
C ALA A 29 5.67 -14.56 0.99
N GLN A 30 5.35 -15.78 0.53
CA GLN A 30 4.44 -16.69 1.26
C GLN A 30 5.19 -17.66 2.18
N ASP A 31 6.43 -18.00 1.84
CA ASP A 31 7.26 -18.98 2.55
C ASP A 31 8.27 -18.33 3.51
N HIS A 32 8.20 -17.01 3.65
CA HIS A 32 9.06 -16.19 4.51
C HIS A 32 10.54 -16.25 4.13
N SER A 33 10.88 -16.77 2.94
CA SER A 33 12.26 -17.00 2.54
C SER A 33 12.92 -15.72 2.02
N SER A 34 14.21 -15.55 2.32
CA SER A 34 15.03 -14.51 1.67
C SER A 34 15.08 -14.67 0.16
N ALA A 35 15.01 -15.91 -0.34
CA ALA A 35 15.01 -16.21 -1.76
C ALA A 35 13.80 -15.60 -2.49
N ALA A 36 12.61 -15.61 -1.89
CA ALA A 36 11.44 -14.97 -2.45
C ALA A 36 11.62 -13.44 -2.58
N TYR A 37 12.17 -12.78 -1.56
CA TYR A 37 12.46 -11.34 -1.63
C TYR A 37 13.58 -11.00 -2.62
N GLN A 38 14.60 -11.86 -2.75
CA GLN A 38 15.64 -11.71 -3.78
C GLN A 38 15.03 -11.81 -5.18
N HIS A 39 14.17 -12.80 -5.41
CA HIS A 39 13.49 -12.97 -6.69
C HIS A 39 12.61 -11.76 -7.04
N PHE A 40 11.88 -11.23 -6.06
CA PHE A 40 11.16 -9.97 -6.22
C PHE A 40 12.11 -8.82 -6.58
N ALA A 41 13.21 -8.65 -5.85
CA ALA A 41 14.14 -7.56 -6.10
C ALA A 41 14.78 -7.62 -7.49
N GLU A 42 15.15 -8.81 -7.95
CA GLU A 42 15.68 -9.04 -9.30
C GLU A 42 14.68 -8.65 -10.39
N GLY A 43 13.41 -9.00 -10.20
CA GLY A 43 12.36 -8.63 -11.14
C GLY A 43 12.14 -7.12 -11.20
N ILE A 44 12.09 -6.47 -10.04
CA ILE A 44 11.94 -5.02 -9.93
C ILE A 44 13.16 -4.27 -10.49
N ALA A 45 14.37 -4.81 -10.37
CA ALA A 45 15.58 -4.21 -10.91
C ALA A 45 15.56 -4.04 -12.45
N SER A 46 14.64 -4.71 -13.14
CA SER A 46 14.42 -4.52 -14.58
C SER A 46 13.77 -3.19 -14.95
N PHE A 47 13.23 -2.44 -13.98
CA PHE A 47 12.59 -1.14 -14.19
C PHE A 47 13.50 0.01 -13.76
N ALA A 48 13.44 1.13 -14.50
CA ALA A 48 14.16 2.35 -14.13
C ALA A 48 13.47 3.13 -13.00
N ALA A 49 12.18 2.87 -12.76
CA ALA A 49 11.41 3.54 -11.73
C ALA A 49 11.87 3.10 -10.34
N PRO A 50 11.96 4.02 -9.36
CA PRO A 50 12.18 3.63 -7.97
C PRO A 50 11.03 2.74 -7.49
N CYS A 51 11.34 1.83 -6.55
CA CYS A 51 10.35 0.98 -5.91
C CYS A 51 10.31 1.26 -4.41
N VAL A 52 9.10 1.42 -3.89
CA VAL A 52 8.81 1.48 -2.45
C VAL A 52 7.94 0.29 -2.05
N TRP A 53 8.03 -0.12 -0.80
CA TRP A 53 7.33 -1.29 -0.30
C TRP A 53 6.84 -1.10 1.13
N LEU A 54 5.83 -1.89 1.51
CA LEU A 54 5.36 -2.07 2.87
C LEU A 54 5.07 -3.56 3.10
N PRO A 55 5.27 -4.09 4.32
CA PRO A 55 5.04 -5.51 4.60
C PRO A 55 3.54 -5.83 4.69
N GLY A 56 3.18 -7.01 4.20
CA GLY A 56 1.89 -7.65 4.44
C GLY A 56 1.91 -8.57 5.66
N ASN A 57 0.80 -9.27 5.91
CA ASN A 57 0.71 -10.18 7.06
C ASN A 57 1.48 -11.50 6.83
N HIS A 58 1.75 -11.86 5.57
CA HIS A 58 2.57 -13.03 5.23
C HIS A 58 4.07 -12.72 5.15
N ASP A 59 4.46 -11.43 5.12
CA ASP A 59 5.86 -11.08 5.06
C ASP A 59 6.56 -11.24 6.42
N PHE A 60 7.64 -12.03 6.43
CA PHE A 60 8.58 -12.01 7.53
C PHE A 60 9.50 -10.79 7.44
N GLN A 61 9.10 -9.76 8.18
CA GLN A 61 9.73 -8.44 8.18
C GLN A 61 11.27 -8.49 8.24
N PRO A 62 11.94 -9.17 9.19
CA PRO A 62 13.41 -9.12 9.27
C PRO A 62 14.12 -9.54 7.97
N ALA A 63 13.65 -10.61 7.31
CA ALA A 63 14.21 -11.06 6.05
C ALA A 63 13.86 -10.14 4.88
N MET A 64 12.64 -9.58 4.87
CA MET A 64 12.21 -8.59 3.88
C MET A 64 13.09 -7.33 3.95
N TYR A 65 13.23 -6.75 5.14
CA TYR A 65 14.05 -5.57 5.41
C TYR A 65 15.49 -5.78 4.97
N SER A 66 16.15 -6.85 5.43
CA SER A 66 17.55 -7.10 5.10
C SER A 66 17.75 -7.28 3.60
N THR A 67 16.91 -8.12 2.97
CA THR A 67 17.10 -8.50 1.57
C THR A 67 16.82 -7.34 0.62
N LEU A 68 15.73 -6.60 0.83
CA LEU A 68 15.38 -5.47 -0.04
C LEU A 68 16.36 -4.31 0.13
N GLN A 69 16.85 -4.07 1.35
CA GLN A 69 17.91 -3.09 1.59
C GLN A 69 19.23 -3.47 0.90
N GLU A 70 19.64 -4.74 0.98
CA GLU A 70 20.83 -5.24 0.27
C GLU A 70 20.71 -5.11 -1.24
N ALA A 71 19.50 -5.29 -1.79
CA ALA A 71 19.22 -5.08 -3.21
C ALA A 71 19.13 -3.61 -3.63
N GLY A 72 19.34 -2.66 -2.71
CA GLY A 72 19.22 -1.23 -2.97
C GLY A 72 17.79 -0.72 -3.14
N ILE A 73 16.78 -1.58 -2.91
CA ILE A 73 15.36 -1.20 -2.85
C ILE A 73 15.14 -0.58 -1.48
N SER A 74 15.49 0.70 -1.42
CA SER A 74 15.34 1.49 -0.22
C SER A 74 13.88 1.48 0.21
N LEU A 75 13.65 1.30 1.50
CA LEU A 75 12.46 1.90 2.09
C LEU A 75 12.47 3.37 1.68
N PRO A 76 11.32 3.97 1.31
CA PRO A 76 11.25 5.42 1.36
C PRO A 76 11.82 5.81 2.72
N SER A 77 12.77 6.76 2.74
CA SER A 77 13.53 7.08 3.93
C SER A 77 12.53 7.38 5.03
N ALA A 78 12.46 6.42 5.95
CA ALA A 78 11.34 6.16 6.83
C ALA A 78 10.06 5.60 6.17
N CYS A 79 9.46 4.67 6.90
CA CYS A 79 8.01 4.47 7.05
C CYS A 79 7.24 5.79 7.35
N PHE A 80 7.89 6.96 7.21
CA PHE A 80 7.54 8.30 7.68
C PHE A 80 7.87 9.45 6.69
N SER A 81 8.17 9.23 5.40
CA SER A 81 8.38 10.37 4.48
C SER A 81 7.59 10.30 3.18
N ALA A 82 6.66 11.25 3.10
CA ALA A 82 5.95 11.68 1.92
C ALA A 82 6.92 12.16 0.84
N ILE A 83 7.29 11.27 -0.07
CA ILE A 83 7.74 11.71 -1.39
C ILE A 83 6.50 12.22 -2.11
N ALA A 84 6.29 13.54 -2.08
CA ALA A 84 5.15 14.24 -2.70
C ALA A 84 3.77 13.75 -2.22
N GLY A 85 3.51 13.84 -0.91
CA GLY A 85 2.20 13.51 -0.34
C GLY A 85 1.87 12.02 -0.45
N ARG A 86 2.74 11.13 0.05
CA ARG A 86 2.51 9.68 0.04
C ARG A 86 2.89 9.08 1.39
N SER A 87 1.93 8.58 2.15
CA SER A 87 2.15 7.99 3.48
C SER A 87 2.01 6.47 3.42
N CYS A 88 2.99 5.72 3.93
CA CYS A 88 2.95 4.26 4.04
C CYS A 88 2.91 3.86 5.50
N CYS A 89 1.90 3.10 5.93
CA CYS A 89 1.81 2.59 7.30
C CYS A 89 1.74 1.07 7.27
N SER A 90 2.68 0.41 7.95
CA SER A 90 2.57 -1.02 8.20
C SER A 90 1.36 -1.29 9.08
N THR A 91 0.38 -2.01 8.57
CA THR A 91 -0.78 -2.49 9.32
C THR A 91 -0.60 -3.91 9.83
N ALA A 92 0.47 -4.60 9.44
CA ALA A 92 0.73 -5.99 9.81
C ALA A 92 0.96 -6.16 11.32
N VAL A 93 0.17 -7.03 11.94
CA VAL A 93 0.29 -7.45 13.33
C VAL A 93 0.84 -8.87 13.37
N PHE A 94 1.86 -9.11 14.20
CA PHE A 94 2.52 -10.41 14.24
C PHE A 94 1.55 -11.54 14.63
N GLY A 95 1.51 -12.59 13.81
CA GLY A 95 0.78 -13.83 14.11
C GLY A 95 -0.73 -13.75 13.89
N VAL A 96 -1.26 -12.67 13.32
CA VAL A 96 -2.69 -12.55 13.00
C VAL A 96 -2.91 -12.03 11.58
N PRO A 97 -4.01 -12.47 10.92
CA PRO A 97 -4.30 -12.12 9.53
C PRO A 97 -4.93 -10.74 9.32
N HIS A 98 -5.31 -10.04 10.39
CA HIS A 98 -5.94 -8.73 10.30
C HIS A 98 -4.93 -7.63 10.54
N GLY A 99 -5.26 -6.43 10.07
CA GLY A 99 -4.44 -5.26 10.28
C GLY A 99 -4.86 -4.46 11.50
N GLU A 100 -3.91 -3.71 12.06
CA GLU A 100 -4.17 -2.70 13.07
C GLU A 100 -3.16 -1.55 12.95
N LEU A 101 -3.60 -0.32 13.18
CA LEU A 101 -2.72 0.83 13.36
C LEU A 101 -2.56 1.12 14.85
N SER A 102 -1.34 1.25 15.33
CA SER A 102 -1.09 1.73 16.70
C SER A 102 -1.46 3.20 16.86
N ASP A 103 -1.73 3.63 18.10
CA ASP A 103 -2.00 5.03 18.43
C ASP A 103 -0.87 5.95 17.94
N PHE A 104 0.39 5.51 18.09
CA PHE A 104 1.55 6.24 17.57
C PHE A 104 1.51 6.45 16.05
N GLN A 105 1.06 5.46 15.29
CA GLN A 105 0.95 5.57 13.82
C GLN A 105 -0.18 6.52 13.42
N LEU A 106 -1.28 6.54 14.17
CA LEU A 106 -2.42 7.43 13.95
C LEU A 106 -2.05 8.88 14.28
N GLU A 107 -1.47 9.14 15.45
CA GLU A 107 -0.97 10.47 15.84
C GLU A 107 0.06 11.00 14.83
N TRP A 108 0.94 10.12 14.37
CA TRP A 108 1.92 10.49 13.35
C TRP A 108 1.25 10.84 12.01
N LEU A 109 0.27 10.06 11.58
CA LEU A 109 -0.47 10.33 10.34
C LEU A 109 -1.16 11.68 10.42
N GLU A 110 -1.84 11.99 11.52
CA GLU A 110 -2.47 13.29 11.76
C GLU A 110 -1.46 14.43 11.65
N HIS A 111 -0.30 14.30 12.31
CA HIS A 111 0.76 15.30 12.25
C HIS A 111 1.27 15.50 10.82
N LYS A 112 1.44 14.43 10.03
CA LYS A 112 1.89 14.54 8.63
C LYS A 112 0.87 15.18 7.71
N LEU A 113 -0.40 14.86 7.88
CA LEU A 113 -1.44 15.48 7.07
C LEU A 113 -1.56 16.98 7.41
N ALA A 114 -1.31 17.36 8.68
CA ALA A 114 -1.27 18.75 9.11
C ALA A 114 -0.02 19.53 8.63
N GLU A 115 1.09 18.86 8.32
CA GLU A 115 2.32 19.52 7.82
C GLU A 115 2.15 20.13 6.41
N ALA A 116 1.26 19.58 5.59
CA ALA A 116 1.03 20.02 4.21
C ALA A 116 -0.45 19.86 3.79
N PRO A 117 -1.38 20.58 4.42
CA PRO A 117 -2.83 20.41 4.21
C PRO A 117 -3.27 20.74 2.77
N GLU A 118 -2.50 21.55 2.05
CA GLU A 118 -2.75 21.91 0.65
C GLU A 118 -2.29 20.83 -0.35
N ARG A 119 -1.69 19.73 0.10
CA ARG A 119 -1.20 18.65 -0.76
C ARG A 119 -2.07 17.42 -0.68
N TYR A 120 -2.33 16.83 -1.85
CA TYR A 120 -2.90 15.48 -1.94
C TYR A 120 -2.00 14.48 -1.24
N THR A 121 -2.61 13.63 -0.40
CA THR A 121 -1.92 12.53 0.27
C THR A 121 -2.43 11.17 -0.20
N LEU A 122 -1.54 10.35 -0.75
CA LEU A 122 -1.77 8.94 -1.06
C LEU A 122 -1.43 8.09 0.18
N LEU A 123 -2.44 7.50 0.80
CA LEU A 123 -2.25 6.54 1.89
C LEU A 123 -2.17 5.11 1.33
N LEU A 124 -1.08 4.41 1.63
CA LEU A 124 -0.84 3.03 1.22
C LEU A 124 -0.90 2.10 2.43
N LEU A 125 -1.80 1.12 2.36
CA LEU A 125 -2.03 0.11 3.39
C LEU A 125 -2.06 -1.28 2.76
N HIS A 126 -1.60 -2.29 3.50
CA HIS A 126 -1.81 -3.68 3.14
C HIS A 126 -3.25 -4.12 3.42
N HIS A 127 -3.70 -3.97 4.68
CA HIS A 127 -5.04 -4.37 5.10
C HIS A 127 -6.08 -3.30 4.72
N HIS A 128 -7.21 -3.75 4.19
CA HIS A 128 -8.26 -2.87 3.67
C HIS A 128 -9.03 -2.18 4.82
N PRO A 129 -9.18 -0.84 4.81
CA PRO A 129 -9.97 -0.12 5.81
C PRO A 129 -11.48 -0.15 5.55
N LEU A 130 -11.88 -0.51 4.33
CA LEU A 130 -13.29 -0.63 3.93
C LEU A 130 -13.60 -2.08 3.55
N PRO A 131 -14.82 -2.57 3.84
CA PRO A 131 -15.24 -3.89 3.39
C PRO A 131 -15.10 -4.06 1.87
N ALA A 132 -14.56 -5.20 1.47
CA ALA A 132 -14.48 -5.63 0.08
C ALA A 132 -15.79 -6.29 -0.39
N GLY A 133 -16.73 -6.55 0.53
CA GLY A 133 -17.99 -7.25 0.23
C GLY A 133 -17.80 -8.75 0.04
N CYS A 134 -16.69 -9.30 0.54
CA CYS A 134 -16.36 -10.71 0.49
C CYS A 134 -16.03 -11.16 1.92
N SER A 135 -16.91 -11.99 2.49
CA SER A 135 -16.83 -12.41 3.90
C SER A 135 -15.51 -13.07 4.29
N TRP A 136 -14.78 -13.67 3.34
CA TRP A 136 -13.46 -14.24 3.58
C TRP A 136 -12.36 -13.17 3.60
N LEU A 137 -12.36 -12.24 2.65
CA LEU A 137 -11.40 -11.12 2.61
C LEU A 137 -11.62 -10.14 3.76
N ASP A 138 -12.87 -9.91 4.14
CA ASP A 138 -13.24 -8.99 5.22
C ASP A 138 -12.75 -9.48 6.60
N GLN A 139 -12.33 -10.75 6.74
CA GLN A 139 -11.66 -11.25 7.95
C GLN A 139 -10.23 -10.73 8.11
N HIS A 140 -9.61 -10.28 7.02
CA HIS A 140 -8.25 -9.75 6.93
C HIS A 140 -8.28 -8.20 6.88
N SER A 141 -9.41 -7.56 7.19
CA SER A 141 -9.52 -6.10 7.14
C SER A 141 -8.71 -5.42 8.25
N LEU A 142 -8.53 -4.10 8.12
CA LEU A 142 -8.03 -3.25 9.20
C LEU A 142 -9.10 -3.18 10.30
N ARG A 143 -8.76 -3.54 11.54
CA ARG A 143 -9.73 -3.59 12.65
C ARG A 143 -10.15 -2.23 13.16
N ASN A 144 -9.21 -1.30 13.27
CA ASN A 144 -9.46 0.04 13.77
C ASN A 144 -9.64 1.06 12.65
N ALA A 145 -10.35 0.68 11.58
CA ALA A 145 -10.65 1.57 10.46
C ALA A 145 -11.37 2.87 10.88
N GLY A 146 -12.21 2.83 11.92
CA GLY A 146 -12.84 4.04 12.46
C GLY A 146 -11.84 5.02 13.13
N ALA A 147 -10.75 4.50 13.70
CA ALA A 147 -9.68 5.34 14.23
C ALA A 147 -8.88 6.00 13.10
N LEU A 148 -8.62 5.24 12.02
CA LEU A 148 -8.05 5.80 10.79
C LEU A 148 -8.96 6.88 10.18
N ASP A 149 -10.26 6.64 10.09
CA ASP A 149 -11.24 7.61 9.57
C ASP A 149 -11.27 8.91 10.40
N SER A 150 -11.17 8.78 11.73
CA SER A 150 -11.09 9.93 12.63
C SER A 150 -9.81 10.75 12.39
N ALA A 151 -8.66 10.08 12.25
CA ALA A 151 -7.38 10.72 11.97
C ALA A 151 -7.37 11.44 10.61
N LEU A 152 -7.95 10.82 9.57
CA LEU A 152 -8.09 11.41 8.25
C LEU A 152 -9.03 12.62 8.26
N SER A 153 -10.13 12.55 9.01
CA SER A 153 -11.11 13.65 9.10
C SER A 153 -10.59 14.86 9.89
N ALA A 154 -9.68 14.64 10.84
CA ALA A 154 -9.08 15.71 11.64
C ALA A 154 -8.13 16.60 10.82
N ALA A 155 -7.52 16.04 9.76
CA ALA A 155 -6.64 16.77 8.88
C ALA A 155 -7.42 17.29 7.66
N ALA A 156 -7.64 18.59 7.58
CA ALA A 156 -8.48 19.25 6.57
C ALA A 156 -7.90 19.27 5.14
N GLY A 157 -7.47 18.12 4.59
CA GLY A 157 -6.97 17.94 3.23
C GLY A 157 -7.64 16.74 2.53
N GLU A 158 -7.79 16.83 1.20
CA GLU A 158 -8.41 15.77 0.39
C GLU A 158 -7.54 14.49 0.38
N ALA A 159 -7.99 13.45 1.09
CA ALA A 159 -7.36 12.12 1.06
C ALA A 159 -8.10 11.20 0.08
N SER A 160 -7.37 10.65 -0.89
CA SER A 160 -7.90 9.65 -1.84
C SER A 160 -7.33 8.27 -1.54
N PHE A 161 -8.20 7.25 -1.50
CA PHE A 161 -7.81 5.86 -1.22
C PHE A 161 -7.77 5.03 -2.51
N VAL A 162 -6.69 4.27 -2.72
CA VAL A 162 -6.61 3.32 -3.84
C VAL A 162 -7.10 1.95 -3.37
N ARG A 163 -8.20 1.47 -3.94
CA ARG A 163 -8.72 0.12 -3.67
C ARG A 163 -7.92 -0.92 -4.46
N PRO A 164 -7.37 -1.97 -3.82
CA PRO A 164 -6.68 -3.05 -4.54
C PRO A 164 -7.61 -3.97 -5.36
N TYR A 165 -8.93 -3.93 -5.14
CA TYR A 165 -9.89 -4.82 -5.82
C TYR A 165 -11.21 -4.09 -6.14
N SER A 166 -11.58 -4.02 -7.42
CA SER A 166 -12.94 -3.68 -7.88
C SER A 166 -13.64 -4.95 -8.38
N SER A 167 -14.32 -5.68 -7.49
CA SER A 167 -15.35 -6.63 -7.93
C SER A 167 -16.58 -5.82 -8.34
N GLY A 168 -16.90 -5.86 -9.63
CA GLY A 168 -18.01 -5.11 -10.20
C GLY A 168 -19.37 -5.60 -9.71
N THR A 169 -19.84 -5.09 -8.58
CA THR A 169 -21.27 -4.98 -8.25
C THR A 169 -21.45 -3.79 -7.32
N GLY A 170 -22.17 -2.77 -7.82
CA GLY A 170 -22.33 -1.50 -7.14
C GLY A 170 -23.13 -1.59 -5.85
N SER A 171 -22.50 -1.16 -4.75
CA SER A 171 -23.17 -0.42 -3.68
C SER A 171 -22.30 0.80 -3.37
N ARG A 172 -22.74 1.95 -3.87
CA ARG A 172 -22.11 3.26 -3.65
C ARG A 172 -22.48 3.71 -2.24
N LEU A 173 -21.61 3.43 -1.26
CA LEU A 173 -21.61 4.19 -0.01
C LEU A 173 -20.83 5.47 -0.29
N GLU A 174 -21.57 6.54 -0.55
CA GLU A 174 -21.06 7.90 -0.66
C GLU A 174 -20.62 8.39 0.70
N TRP A 175 -19.33 8.65 0.85
CA TRP A 175 -18.87 9.68 1.76
C TRP A 175 -19.14 11.04 1.09
N PRO A 176 -19.56 12.10 1.81
CA PRO A 176 -19.81 13.39 1.18
C PRO A 176 -18.55 13.85 0.45
N ALA A 177 -18.61 13.82 -0.88
CA ALA A 177 -17.63 14.47 -1.72
C ALA A 177 -17.82 15.98 -1.53
N HIS A 178 -16.78 16.66 -1.10
CA HIS A 178 -16.64 18.07 -1.43
C HIS A 178 -16.02 18.14 -2.83
N ASP A 179 -16.62 18.96 -3.69
CA ASP A 179 -16.39 19.02 -5.14
C ASP A 179 -14.89 19.10 -5.50
N GLY A 180 -14.35 18.02 -6.07
CA GLY A 180 -12.97 17.94 -6.56
C GLY A 180 -12.73 16.63 -7.29
N ASP A 181 -12.13 16.70 -8.47
CA ASP A 181 -12.12 15.69 -9.53
C ASP A 181 -11.71 14.25 -9.10
N ALA A 182 -12.53 13.28 -9.51
CA ALA A 182 -12.22 11.85 -9.34
C ALA A 182 -11.02 11.44 -10.22
N VAL A 183 -9.95 10.96 -9.59
CA VAL A 183 -8.82 10.33 -10.30
C VAL A 183 -9.19 8.88 -10.64
N ASP A 184 -9.48 8.63 -11.93
CA ASP A 184 -9.81 7.30 -12.47
C ASP A 184 -8.54 6.42 -12.56
N LEU A 185 -8.23 5.71 -11.48
CA LEU A 185 -7.23 4.64 -11.48
C LEU A 185 -7.91 3.31 -11.78
N ARG A 186 -8.10 3.01 -13.07
CA ARG A 186 -8.61 1.70 -13.49
C ARG A 186 -7.57 0.61 -13.23
N PRO A 187 -7.95 -0.52 -12.62
CA PRO A 187 -7.07 -1.68 -12.57
C PRO A 187 -6.84 -2.21 -13.99
N VAL A 188 -5.63 -2.72 -14.22
CA VAL A 188 -5.24 -3.43 -15.44
C VAL A 188 -6.03 -4.72 -15.59
#